data_AF-A0A927DCP9-F1
#
_entry.id   AF-A0A927DCP9-F1
#
_cell.length_a   1.000
_cell.length_b   1.000
_cell.length_c   1.000
_cell.angle_alpha   90.00
_cell.angle_beta   90.00
_cell.angle_gamma   90.00
#
_symmetry.space_group_name_H-M   'P 1'
#
loop_
_entity.id
_entity.type
_entity.pdbx_description
1 polymer ?
#
loop_
_entity_poly.entity_id
_entity_poly.type
_entity_poly.pdbx_seq_one_letter_code
_entity_poly.pdbx_strand_id
1 'polypeptide(L)'
;MSDKDIEQQIKSKGLTAARVTLDDFKENIVNTEIVKHVSVSGQVLRWAVLTTKNGFAVTGRPSCSASSENDDAEIGEQIAIENAENELWPLMGYALKQRLHDSGGHTEEENFEHFLSYSGFHSESDEVIEKLRKAFSDGGYALQWK
;
A
#
# COMPACT_ATOMS: atom_id res chain seq x y z
N MET A 1 21.35 -1.24 -2.47
CA MET A 1 21.14 -0.17 -1.48
C MET A 1 20.30 -0.76 -0.38
N SER A 2 20.68 -0.60 0.87
CA SER A 2 19.86 -1.03 2.00
C SER A 2 18.81 0.03 2.32
N ASP A 3 17.71 -0.35 2.95
CA ASP A 3 16.65 0.59 3.36
C ASP A 3 17.16 1.68 4.31
N LYS A 4 18.22 1.38 5.10
CA LYS A 4 18.91 2.36 5.94
C LYS A 4 19.58 3.45 5.11
N ASP A 5 20.11 3.12 3.93
CA ASP A 5 20.74 4.08 3.02
C ASP A 5 19.69 5.02 2.40
N ILE A 6 18.44 4.56 2.24
CA ILE A 6 17.34 5.36 1.70
C ILE A 6 16.81 6.33 2.76
N GLU A 7 16.56 5.88 3.99
CA GLU A 7 16.06 6.77 5.04
C GLU A 7 17.09 7.85 5.42
N GLN A 8 18.39 7.52 5.40
CA GLN A 8 19.45 8.52 5.57
C GLN A 8 19.43 9.59 4.46
N GLN A 9 19.19 9.20 3.21
CA GLN A 9 19.05 10.15 2.10
C GLN A 9 17.80 11.03 2.21
N ILE A 10 16.68 10.48 2.69
CA ILE A 10 15.45 11.24 2.92
C ILE A 10 15.69 12.30 3.99
N LYS A 11 16.33 11.92 5.10
CA LYS A 11 16.71 12.84 6.19
C LYS A 11 17.72 13.90 5.72
N SER A 12 18.74 13.53 4.95
CA SER A 12 19.73 14.48 4.46
C SER A 12 19.15 15.51 3.47
N LYS A 13 18.07 15.15 2.78
CA LYS A 13 17.30 16.07 1.92
C LYS A 13 16.26 16.92 2.69
N GLY A 14 16.17 16.78 4.02
CA GLY A 14 15.25 17.56 4.85
C GLY A 14 13.77 17.19 4.66
N LEU A 15 13.47 16.00 4.13
CA LEU A 15 12.10 15.56 3.88
C LEU A 15 11.48 15.03 5.18
N THR A 16 10.68 15.85 5.87
CA THR A 16 10.12 15.56 7.21
C THR A 16 8.64 15.16 7.22
N ALA A 17 7.99 15.09 6.05
CA ALA A 17 6.59 14.70 5.96
C ALA A 17 6.34 13.27 6.50
N ALA A 18 5.17 13.06 7.10
CA ALA A 18 4.77 11.76 7.65
C ALA A 18 4.83 10.65 6.60
N ARG A 19 5.41 9.51 6.96
CA ARG A 19 5.58 8.33 6.11
C ARG A 19 5.62 7.07 6.95
N VAL A 20 5.37 5.93 6.33
CA VAL A 20 5.64 4.62 6.91
C VAL A 20 7.12 4.32 6.71
N THR A 21 7.85 4.06 7.79
CA THR A 21 9.25 3.59 7.73
C THR A 21 9.32 2.07 7.75
N LEU A 22 10.46 1.50 7.38
CA LEU A 22 10.68 0.07 7.51
C LEU A 22 10.60 -0.41 8.96
N ASP A 23 11.07 0.40 9.91
CA ASP A 23 11.00 0.07 11.32
C ASP A 23 9.54 0.04 11.78
N ASP A 24 8.73 1.03 11.41
CA ASP A 24 7.28 1.03 11.67
C ASP A 24 6.62 -0.23 11.10
N PHE A 25 7.00 -0.62 9.88
CA PHE A 25 6.48 -1.80 9.20
C PHE A 25 6.81 -3.09 9.96
N LYS A 26 8.09 -3.31 10.27
CA LYS A 26 8.55 -4.51 10.99
C LYS A 26 7.96 -4.58 12.38
N GLU A 27 7.91 -3.46 13.09
CA GLU A 27 7.31 -3.40 14.41
C GLU A 27 5.79 -3.60 14.38
N ASN A 28 5.12 -3.34 13.26
CA ASN A 28 3.68 -3.51 13.16
C ASN A 28 3.27 -4.98 13.05
N ILE A 29 4.15 -5.86 12.54
CA ILE A 29 3.90 -7.30 12.44
C ILE A 29 4.17 -7.94 13.81
N VAL A 30 3.13 -8.56 14.39
CA VAL A 30 3.22 -9.21 15.71
C VAL A 30 3.20 -10.73 15.65
N ASN A 31 2.75 -11.30 14.53
CA ASN A 31 2.77 -12.75 14.31
C ASN A 31 2.89 -13.08 12.82
N THR A 32 3.53 -14.21 12.53
CA THR A 32 3.67 -14.77 11.18
C THR A 32 3.32 -16.26 11.23
N GLU A 33 2.32 -16.67 10.47
CA GLU A 33 1.88 -18.07 10.36
C GLU A 33 2.06 -18.55 8.93
N ILE A 34 2.60 -19.76 8.75
CA ILE A 34 2.75 -20.38 7.44
C ILE A 34 1.66 -21.44 7.24
N VAL A 35 0.87 -21.26 6.19
CA VAL A 35 -0.10 -22.24 5.72
C VAL A 35 0.47 -22.95 4.51
N LYS A 36 0.70 -24.26 4.61
CA LYS A 36 1.18 -25.11 3.52
C LYS A 36 0.04 -25.94 2.93
N HIS A 37 -0.04 -25.99 1.60
CA HIS A 37 -0.91 -26.91 0.87
C HIS A 37 -0.09 -27.68 -0.17
N VAL A 38 -0.38 -28.98 -0.31
CA VAL A 38 0.14 -29.80 -1.40
C VAL A 38 -1.05 -30.21 -2.27
N SER A 39 -1.03 -29.79 -3.53
CA SER A 39 -2.11 -30.07 -4.47
C SER A 39 -2.14 -31.55 -4.86
N VAL A 40 -3.25 -31.98 -5.47
CA VAL A 40 -3.38 -33.33 -6.04
C VAL A 40 -2.36 -33.63 -7.14
N SER A 41 -1.78 -32.60 -7.77
CA SER A 41 -0.72 -32.74 -8.78
C SER A 41 0.69 -32.72 -8.18
N GLY A 42 0.82 -32.69 -6.85
CA GLY A 42 2.11 -32.65 -6.16
C GLY A 42 2.74 -31.25 -6.10
N GLN A 43 2.01 -30.20 -6.47
CA GLN A 43 2.48 -28.82 -6.36
C GLN A 43 2.47 -28.38 -4.90
N VAL A 44 3.52 -27.70 -4.44
CA VAL A 44 3.59 -27.19 -3.06
C VAL A 44 3.33 -25.69 -3.05
N LEU A 45 2.35 -25.27 -2.25
CA LEU A 45 1.98 -23.87 -2.03
C LEU A 45 2.19 -23.50 -0.57
N ARG A 46 2.72 -22.30 -0.32
CA ARG A 46 2.79 -21.71 1.03
C ARG A 46 2.27 -20.28 1.03
N TRP A 47 1.44 -19.94 2.00
CA TRP A 47 1.03 -18.57 2.30
C TRP A 47 1.59 -18.17 3.65
N ALA A 48 2.03 -16.92 3.77
CA ALA A 48 2.27 -16.30 5.05
C ALA A 48 1.05 -15.46 5.43
N VAL A 49 0.55 -15.68 6.64
CA VAL A 49 -0.45 -14.82 7.28
C VAL A 49 0.29 -13.94 8.28
N LEU A 50 0.34 -12.64 8.00
CA LEU A 50 0.95 -11.63 8.86
C LEU A 50 -0.15 -10.97 9.68
N THR A 51 -0.07 -11.07 11.00
CA THR A 51 -0.98 -10.37 11.92
C THR A 51 -0.32 -9.10 12.41
N THR A 52 -1.05 -7.98 12.35
CA THR A 52 -0.56 -6.67 12.78
C THR A 52 -0.99 -6.29 14.19
N LYS A 53 -0.35 -5.28 14.79
CA LYS A 53 -0.62 -4.79 16.16
C LYS A 53 -2.10 -4.46 16.44
N ASN A 54 -2.84 -4.01 15.43
CA ASN A 54 -4.27 -3.69 15.54
C ASN A 54 -5.20 -4.91 15.36
N GLY A 55 -4.65 -6.12 15.21
CA GLY A 55 -5.41 -7.36 15.01
C GLY A 55 -5.84 -7.64 13.58
N PHE A 56 -5.49 -6.79 12.61
CA PHE A 56 -5.71 -7.10 11.19
C PHE A 56 -4.75 -8.20 10.73
N ALA A 57 -5.22 -9.10 9.88
CA ALA A 57 -4.41 -10.16 9.30
C ALA A 57 -4.42 -10.05 7.78
N VAL A 58 -3.24 -10.15 7.17
CA VAL A 58 -3.06 -10.08 5.72
C VAL A 58 -2.30 -11.30 5.22
N THR A 59 -2.62 -11.72 4.00
CA THR A 59 -1.88 -12.75 3.27
C THR A 59 -1.46 -12.20 1.91
N GLY A 60 -0.37 -12.74 1.38
CA GLY A 60 0.10 -12.51 0.03
C GLY A 60 -0.33 -13.58 -0.96
N ARG A 61 0.17 -13.46 -2.20
CA ARG A 61 0.21 -14.57 -3.15
C ARG A 61 1.07 -15.72 -2.57
N PRO A 62 0.74 -16.99 -2.84
CA PRO A 62 1.55 -18.08 -2.33
C PRO A 62 2.92 -18.14 -2.99
N SER A 63 3.92 -18.67 -2.29
CA SER A 63 5.06 -19.31 -2.95
C SER A 63 4.57 -20.58 -3.65
N CYS A 64 5.08 -20.89 -4.84
CA CYS A 64 4.65 -22.05 -5.62
C CYS A 64 5.86 -22.84 -6.13
N SER A 65 6.04 -24.08 -5.64
CA SER A 65 6.95 -25.05 -6.26
C SER A 65 6.18 -26.04 -7.11
N ALA A 66 6.62 -26.25 -8.36
CA ALA A 66 5.93 -27.08 -9.35
C ALA A 66 5.82 -28.56 -8.95
N SER A 67 6.73 -29.05 -8.10
CA SER A 67 6.71 -30.41 -7.57
C SER A 67 7.33 -30.47 -6.17
N SER A 68 6.91 -31.44 -5.36
CA SER A 68 7.49 -31.71 -4.05
C SER A 68 8.97 -32.10 -4.10
N GLU A 69 9.45 -32.62 -5.23
CA GLU A 69 10.86 -33.01 -5.42
C GLU A 69 11.80 -31.81 -5.45
N ASN A 70 11.32 -30.67 -5.95
CA ASN A 70 12.05 -29.41 -6.01
C ASN A 70 11.58 -28.42 -4.93
N ASP A 71 10.88 -28.90 -3.89
CA ASP A 71 10.40 -28.07 -2.79
C ASP A 71 11.52 -27.81 -1.78
N ASP A 72 11.84 -26.54 -1.57
CA ASP A 72 12.67 -26.08 -0.47
C ASP A 72 11.79 -25.26 0.50
N ALA A 73 11.68 -25.74 1.74
CA ALA A 73 10.80 -25.13 2.71
C ALA A 73 11.26 -23.75 3.15
N GLU A 74 12.56 -23.56 3.34
CA GLU A 74 13.12 -22.28 3.79
C GLU A 74 12.91 -21.20 2.72
N ILE A 75 13.21 -21.53 1.47
CA ILE A 75 13.01 -20.63 0.33
C ILE A 75 11.51 -20.34 0.13
N GLY A 76 10.67 -21.37 0.19
CA GLY A 76 9.22 -21.21 0.02
C GLY A 76 8.59 -20.33 1.09
N GLU A 77 9.00 -20.50 2.35
CA GLU A 77 8.53 -19.67 3.46
C GLU A 77 8.98 -18.22 3.31
N GLN A 78 10.24 -17.99 2.93
CA GLN A 78 10.77 -16.64 2.69
C GLN A 78 9.97 -15.92 1.59
N ILE A 79 9.72 -16.58 0.46
CA ILE A 79 8.93 -16.00 -0.64
C ILE A 79 7.48 -15.73 -0.19
N ALA A 80 6.87 -16.64 0.58
CA ALA A 80 5.51 -16.45 1.07
C ALA A 80 5.40 -15.24 2.01
N ILE A 81 6.40 -15.04 2.88
CA ILE A 81 6.50 -13.87 3.77
C ILE A 81 6.66 -12.59 2.94
N GLU A 82 7.63 -12.55 2.02
CA GLU A 82 7.85 -11.39 1.15
C GLU A 82 6.59 -11.01 0.36
N ASN A 83 5.87 -12.01 -0.16
CA ASN A 83 4.60 -11.76 -0.85
C ASN A 83 3.55 -11.14 0.07
N ALA A 84 3.45 -11.58 1.33
CA ALA A 84 2.51 -11.00 2.29
C ALA A 84 2.95 -9.61 2.75
N GLU A 85 4.26 -9.38 2.89
CA GLU A 85 4.81 -8.06 3.21
C GLU A 85 4.50 -7.04 2.11
N ASN A 86 4.61 -7.45 0.84
CA ASN A 86 4.26 -6.63 -0.32
C ASN A 86 2.78 -6.22 -0.35
N GLU A 87 1.86 -7.05 0.16
CA GLU A 87 0.45 -6.70 0.30
C GLU A 87 0.22 -5.81 1.54
N LEU A 88 0.95 -6.03 2.64
CA LEU A 88 0.82 -5.23 3.86
C LEU A 88 1.29 -3.78 3.67
N TRP A 89 2.36 -3.58 2.91
CA TRP A 89 2.98 -2.26 2.72
C TRP A 89 2.01 -1.17 2.24
N PRO A 90 1.25 -1.35 1.13
CA PRO A 90 0.27 -0.35 0.68
C PRO A 90 -0.87 -0.14 1.68
N LEU A 91 -1.27 -1.18 2.44
CA LEU A 91 -2.31 -1.05 3.47
C LEU A 91 -1.84 -0.16 4.63
N MET A 92 -0.58 -0.27 5.04
CA MET A 92 0.00 0.64 6.03
C MET A 92 0.08 2.09 5.52
N GLY A 93 0.41 2.27 4.23
CA GLY A 93 0.36 3.57 3.58
C GLY A 93 -1.05 4.19 3.59
N TYR A 94 -2.06 3.40 3.23
CA TYR A 94 -3.46 3.81 3.31
C TYR A 94 -3.87 4.16 4.75
N ALA A 95 -3.56 3.31 5.73
CA ALA A 95 -3.87 3.55 7.13
C ALA A 95 -3.20 4.82 7.68
N LEU A 96 -1.99 5.15 7.24
CA LEU A 96 -1.36 6.43 7.56
C LEU A 96 -2.12 7.60 6.93
N LYS A 97 -2.44 7.52 5.62
CA LYS A 97 -3.18 8.59 4.93
C LYS A 97 -4.56 8.81 5.54
N GLN A 98 -5.26 7.74 5.91
CA GLN A 98 -6.54 7.80 6.61
C GLN A 98 -6.41 8.53 7.96
N ARG A 99 -5.42 8.17 8.79
CA ARG A 99 -5.18 8.88 10.06
C ARG A 99 -4.90 10.37 9.86
N LEU A 100 -4.13 10.73 8.83
CA LEU A 100 -3.86 12.13 8.50
C LEU A 100 -5.14 12.86 8.08
N HIS A 101 -5.95 12.27 7.22
CA HIS A 101 -7.25 12.80 6.83
C HIS A 101 -8.17 13.01 8.04
N ASP A 102 -8.30 12.00 8.93
CA ASP A 102 -9.16 12.08 10.11
C ASP A 102 -8.68 13.13 11.13
N SER A 103 -7.38 13.43 11.15
CA SER A 103 -6.79 14.52 11.93
C SER A 103 -6.89 15.91 11.27
N GLY A 104 -7.55 16.01 10.10
CA GLY A 104 -7.70 17.26 9.33
C GLY A 104 -6.48 17.65 8.51
N GLY A 105 -5.52 16.75 8.32
CA GLY A 105 -4.29 17.00 7.56
C GLY A 105 -4.42 16.84 6.04
N HIS A 106 -5.61 16.50 5.54
CA HIS A 106 -5.93 16.48 4.11
C HIS A 106 -7.45 16.55 3.92
N THR A 107 -7.91 17.39 3.00
CA THR A 107 -9.34 17.65 2.74
C THR A 107 -9.74 17.32 1.29
N GLU A 108 -11.04 17.16 1.05
CA GLU A 108 -11.57 17.03 -0.32
C GLU A 108 -11.31 18.28 -1.17
N GLU A 109 -11.30 19.46 -0.54
CA GLU A 109 -10.97 20.71 -1.24
C GLU A 109 -9.53 20.72 -1.73
N GLU A 110 -8.58 20.26 -0.91
CA GLU A 110 -7.19 20.10 -1.36
C GLU A 110 -7.06 19.08 -2.49
N ASN A 111 -7.87 18.00 -2.49
CA ASN A 111 -7.93 17.08 -3.63
C ASN A 111 -8.44 17.78 -4.91
N PHE A 112 -9.45 18.64 -4.79
CA PHE A 112 -10.01 19.38 -5.92
C PHE A 112 -9.02 20.41 -6.47
N GLU A 113 -8.32 21.15 -5.60
CA GLU A 113 -7.27 22.10 -6.01
C GLU A 113 -6.11 21.40 -6.71
N HIS A 114 -5.70 20.23 -6.20
CA HIS A 114 -4.74 19.38 -6.92
C HIS A 114 -5.28 18.94 -8.27
N PHE A 115 -6.55 18.53 -8.36
CA PHE A 115 -7.19 18.19 -9.63
C PHE A 115 -7.15 19.36 -10.63
N LEU A 116 -7.52 20.58 -10.22
CA LEU A 116 -7.46 21.77 -11.08
C LEU A 116 -6.03 22.05 -11.57
N SER A 117 -5.04 21.90 -10.69
CA SER A 117 -3.64 22.08 -11.03
C SER A 117 -3.15 21.02 -12.04
N TYR A 118 -3.48 19.75 -11.85
CA TYR A 118 -3.03 18.66 -12.73
C TYR A 118 -3.75 18.62 -14.08
N SER A 119 -5.01 19.04 -14.12
CA SER A 119 -5.83 19.05 -15.33
C SER A 119 -5.67 20.34 -16.16
N GLY A 120 -5.07 21.39 -15.59
CA GLY A 120 -4.93 22.69 -16.25
C GLY A 120 -6.18 23.58 -16.19
N PHE A 121 -7.22 23.18 -15.44
CA PHE A 121 -8.45 23.97 -15.27
C PHE A 121 -8.33 25.10 -14.24
N HIS A 122 -7.16 25.27 -13.60
CA HIS A 122 -6.93 26.31 -12.59
C HIS A 122 -7.06 27.76 -13.12
N SER A 123 -7.11 27.96 -14.45
CA SER A 123 -7.30 29.28 -15.08
C SER A 123 -8.68 29.46 -15.73
N GLU A 124 -9.60 28.52 -15.55
CA GLU A 124 -10.98 28.64 -16.03
C GLU A 124 -11.78 29.68 -15.24
N SER A 125 -12.96 30.03 -15.74
CA SER A 125 -13.85 30.96 -15.03
C SER A 125 -14.42 30.34 -13.74
N ASP A 126 -14.75 31.17 -12.76
CA ASP A 126 -15.36 30.74 -11.49
C ASP A 126 -16.62 29.88 -11.69
N GLU A 127 -17.42 30.18 -12.72
CA GLU A 127 -18.61 29.39 -13.06
C GLU A 127 -18.25 27.96 -13.52
N VAL A 128 -17.17 27.82 -14.28
CA VAL A 128 -16.67 26.50 -14.72
C VAL A 128 -16.07 25.75 -13.54
N ILE A 129 -15.27 26.42 -12.71
CA ILE A 129 -14.66 25.83 -11.51
C ILE A 129 -15.74 25.32 -10.55
N GLU A 130 -16.82 26.07 -10.31
CA GLU A 130 -17.89 25.65 -9.41
C GLU A 130 -18.68 24.45 -9.97
N LYS A 131 -18.90 24.40 -11.28
CA LYS A 131 -19.48 23.22 -11.95
C LYS A 131 -18.58 22.00 -11.81
N LEU A 132 -17.27 22.18 -11.98
CA LEU A 132 -16.27 21.13 -11.79
C LEU A 132 -16.23 20.65 -10.34
N ARG A 133 -16.27 21.56 -9.36
CA ARG A 133 -16.29 21.25 -7.93
C ARG A 133 -17.49 20.37 -7.58
N LYS A 134 -18.69 20.78 -8.03
CA LYS A 134 -19.90 19.99 -7.84
C LYS A 134 -19.78 18.59 -8.47
N ALA A 135 -19.31 18.51 -9.71
CA ALA A 135 -19.13 17.22 -10.39
C ALA A 135 -18.08 16.33 -9.68
N PHE A 136 -17.04 16.94 -9.11
CA PHE A 136 -16.00 16.26 -8.34
C PHE A 136 -16.56 15.65 -7.04
N SER A 137 -17.31 16.44 -6.26
CA SER A 137 -17.94 16.00 -5.01
C SER A 137 -19.04 14.96 -5.20
N ASP A 138 -19.78 15.00 -6.31
CA ASP A 138 -20.88 14.06 -6.60
C ASP A 138 -20.37 12.66 -7.06
N GLY A 139 -19.06 12.37 -6.97
CA GLY A 139 -18.48 11.06 -7.28
C GLY A 139 -17.91 10.93 -8.71
N GLY A 140 -17.64 12.05 -9.38
CA GLY A 140 -17.13 12.13 -10.76
C GLY A 140 -15.68 11.68 -10.98
N TYR A 141 -15.13 10.75 -10.19
CA TYR A 141 -13.83 10.11 -10.49
C TYR A 141 -13.83 9.33 -11.82
N ALA A 142 -15.00 9.18 -12.45
CA ALA A 142 -15.17 8.63 -13.80
C ALA A 142 -15.42 9.72 -14.84
N LEU A 143 -14.67 10.82 -14.81
CA LEU A 143 -14.55 11.70 -15.96
C LEU A 143 -13.71 11.00 -17.04
N GLN A 144 -14.40 10.18 -17.84
CA GLN A 144 -13.95 9.67 -19.13
C GLN A 144 -13.68 10.84 -20.07
N TRP A 145 -12.52 11.48 -19.97
CA TRP A 145 -12.02 12.38 -21.01
C TRP A 145 -11.10 11.56 -21.91
N LYS A 146 -11.70 10.87 -22.88
CA LYS A 146 -11.04 10.49 -24.13
C LYS A 146 -11.16 11.64 -25.13
#